data_AF-A0A6S7IC21-F1
#
_entry.id   AF-A0A6S7IC21-F1
#
_cell.length_a   1.000
_cell.length_b   1.000
_cell.length_c   1.000
_cell.angle_alpha   90.00
_cell.angle_beta   90.00
_cell.angle_gamma   90.00
#
_symmetry.space_group_name_H-M   'P 1'
#
loop_
_entity.id
_entity.type
_entity.pdbx_description
1 polymer ?
#
loop_
_entity_poly.entity_id
_entity_poly.type
_entity_poly.pdbx_seq_one_letter_code
_entity_poly.pdbx_strand_id
1 'polypeptide(L)'
;DFQRKKEIPTPTILQNPSQVSDLVWISTFQFGVAYTECDDSDTSYLIIINSPKNGPTSYEMFDDVYYGMGEDREPCFYLKHLAEW
;
A
#
# COMPACT_ATOMS: atom_id res chain seq x y z
N ASP A 1 -17.61 19.11 7.78
CA ASP A 1 -16.31 18.95 8.47
C ASP A 1 -15.86 17.51 8.44
N PHE A 2 -14.67 17.25 7.90
CA PHE A 2 -14.04 15.94 7.96
C PHE A 2 -13.24 15.80 9.25
N GLN A 3 -13.42 14.69 9.97
CA GLN A 3 -12.65 14.38 11.17
C GLN A 3 -11.77 13.16 10.90
N ARG A 4 -10.47 13.30 11.16
CA ARG A 4 -9.51 12.20 11.08
C ARG A 4 -9.92 11.10 12.06
N LYS A 5 -10.25 9.91 11.54
CA LYS A 5 -10.66 8.75 12.35
C LYS A 5 -9.47 7.92 12.84
N LYS A 6 -8.46 7.75 11.99
CA LYS A 6 -7.28 6.94 12.28
C LYS A 6 -6.11 7.45 11.46
N GLU A 7 -4.92 7.27 12.00
CA GLU A 7 -3.65 7.48 11.32
C GLU A 7 -2.88 6.17 11.43
N ILE A 8 -2.39 5.69 10.29
CA ILE A 8 -1.60 4.46 10.21
C ILE A 8 -0.17 4.90 9.86
N PRO A 9 0.83 4.61 10.72
CA PRO A 9 2.20 4.98 10.44
C PRO A 9 2.77 4.15 9.27
N THR A 10 3.88 4.62 8.70
CA THR A 10 4.61 3.88 7.67
C THR A 10 4.94 2.46 8.16
N PRO A 11 4.64 1.41 7.36
CA PRO A 11 4.95 0.03 7.71
C PRO A 11 6.45 -0.16 8.00
N THR A 12 6.78 -0.77 9.14
CA THR A 12 8.17 -1.05 9.54
C THR A 12 8.87 -2.12 8.69
N ILE A 13 8.10 -2.81 7.85
CA ILE A 13 8.60 -3.82 6.91
C ILE A 13 9.28 -3.20 5.67
N LEU A 14 9.03 -1.91 5.41
CA LEU A 14 9.72 -1.17 4.36
C LEU A 14 11.16 -0.89 4.79
N GLN A 15 12.12 -1.25 3.95
CA GLN A 15 13.54 -1.10 4.24
C GLN A 15 14.08 0.26 3.79
N ASN A 16 13.51 0.80 2.70
CA ASN A 16 13.89 2.09 2.13
C ASN A 16 12.79 3.14 2.32
N PRO A 17 13.15 4.44 2.31
CA PRO A 17 12.16 5.53 2.27
C PRO A 17 11.22 5.32 1.08
N SER A 18 9.93 5.24 1.37
CA SER A 18 8.89 4.99 0.37
C SER A 18 7.72 5.94 0.59
N GLN A 19 6.99 6.22 -0.48
CA GLN A 19 5.76 7.00 -0.47
C GLN A 19 4.57 6.14 -0.90
N VAL A 20 3.37 6.48 -0.41
CA VAL A 20 2.13 5.84 -0.89
C VAL A 20 1.86 6.35 -2.30
N SER A 21 1.88 5.44 -3.28
CA SER A 21 1.51 5.75 -4.67
C SER A 21 0.02 5.56 -4.91
N ASP A 22 -0.55 4.46 -4.42
CA ASP A 22 -1.97 4.13 -4.60
C ASP A 22 -2.55 3.33 -3.42
N LEU A 23 -3.88 3.27 -3.34
CA LEU A 23 -4.62 2.63 -2.27
C LEU A 23 -5.92 2.01 -2.80
N VAL A 24 -6.26 0.83 -2.29
CA VAL A 24 -7.62 0.29 -2.32
C VAL A 24 -8.13 0.05 -0.89
N TRP A 25 -9.31 0.58 -0.60
CA TRP A 25 -10.01 0.32 0.65
C TRP A 25 -10.81 -0.97 0.53
N ILE A 26 -10.32 -2.06 1.15
CA ILE A 26 -10.91 -3.40 1.05
C ILE A 26 -12.07 -3.56 2.03
N SER A 27 -11.87 -3.16 3.29
CA SER A 27 -12.92 -3.15 4.33
C SER A 27 -12.61 -2.10 5.40
N THR A 28 -13.52 -1.85 6.35
CA THR A 28 -13.39 -0.84 7.41
C THR A 28 -12.01 -0.76 8.07
N PHE A 29 -11.33 -1.90 8.22
CA PHE A 29 -10.02 -2.00 8.87
C PHE A 29 -8.95 -2.64 7.99
N GLN A 30 -9.19 -2.81 6.68
CA GLN A 30 -8.26 -3.46 5.78
C GLN A 30 -8.07 -2.64 4.49
N PHE A 31 -6.81 -2.48 4.12
CA PHE A 31 -6.39 -1.66 2.99
C PHE A 31 -5.32 -2.40 2.20
N GLY A 32 -5.38 -2.34 0.87
CA GLY A 32 -4.23 -2.65 0.02
C GLY A 32 -3.55 -1.33 -0.33
N VAL A 33 -2.27 -1.19 -0.01
CA VAL A 33 -1.52 0.05 -0.21
C VAL A 33 -0.31 -0.23 -1.07
N ALA A 34 -0.19 0.49 -2.18
CA ALA A 34 1.02 0.49 -2.98
C ALA A 34 1.99 1.52 -2.42
N TYR A 35 3.22 1.09 -2.16
CA TYR A 35 4.33 1.95 -1.77
C TYR A 35 5.36 1.93 -2.87
N THR A 36 5.84 3.09 -3.29
CA THR A 36 6.95 3.23 -4.24
C THR A 36 8.15 3.80 -3.50
N GLU A 37 9.31 3.18 -3.68
CA GLU A 37 10.58 3.67 -3.13
C GLU A 37 10.87 5.07 -3.70
N CYS A 38 11.41 5.94 -2.87
CA CYS A 38 11.74 7.31 -3.26
C CYS A 38 13.10 7.43 -3.99
N ASP A 39 13.75 6.31 -4.29
CA ASP A 39 15.00 6.25 -5.03
C ASP A 39 14.76 6.01 -6.53
N ASP A 40 15.83 5.98 -7.32
CA ASP A 40 15.76 5.76 -8.77
C ASP A 40 15.51 4.28 -9.14
N SER A 41 15.09 3.43 -8.19
CA SER A 41 14.92 2.00 -8.45
C SER A 41 13.57 1.64 -9.08
N ASP A 42 12.60 2.57 -9.10
CA ASP A 42 11.18 2.36 -9.46
C ASP A 42 10.52 1.17 -8.71
N THR A 43 11.16 0.72 -7.63
CA THR A 43 10.70 -0.43 -6.87
C THR A 43 9.41 -0.07 -6.16
N SER A 44 8.37 -0.91 -6.31
CA SER A 44 7.15 -0.73 -5.54
C SER A 44 6.64 -2.04 -4.93
N TYR A 45 5.95 -1.89 -3.81
CA TYR A 45 5.44 -2.97 -2.98
C TYR A 45 3.94 -2.82 -2.79
N LEU A 46 3.19 -3.92 -2.89
CA LEU A 46 1.80 -3.95 -2.43
C LEU A 46 1.77 -4.51 -1.02
N ILE A 47 1.24 -3.74 -0.07
CA ILE A 47 1.13 -4.15 1.33
C ILE A 47 -0.33 -4.20 1.73
N ILE A 48 -0.79 -5.35 2.22
CA ILE A 48 -2.08 -5.48 2.90
C ILE A 48 -1.89 -5.02 4.35
N ILE A 49 -2.60 -3.95 4.69
CA ILE A 49 -2.60 -3.35 6.01
C ILE A 49 -3.89 -3.73 6.72
N ASN A 50 -3.77 -4.52 7.79
CA ASN A 50 -4.87 -4.81 8.70
C ASN A 50 -4.73 -3.95 9.94
N SER A 51 -5.64 -3.00 10.11
CA SER A 51 -5.61 -2.03 11.20
C SER A 51 -6.91 -2.07 12.01
N PRO A 52 -7.15 -3.13 12.81
CA PRO A 52 -8.39 -3.34 13.55
C PRO A 52 -8.72 -2.18 14.50
N LYS A 53 -9.99 -2.09 14.92
CA LYS A 53 -10.43 -1.09 15.90
C LYS A 53 -9.64 -1.19 17.21
N ASN A 54 -9.46 -2.42 17.67
CA ASN A 54 -8.72 -2.76 18.88
C ASN A 54 -7.63 -3.76 18.50
N GLY A 55 -6.39 -3.48 18.90
CA GLY A 55 -5.24 -4.34 18.62
C GLY A 55 -4.20 -3.68 17.71
N PRO A 56 -3.04 -4.34 17.53
CA PRO A 56 -1.96 -3.82 16.71
C PRO A 56 -2.33 -3.85 15.22
N THR A 57 -1.77 -2.91 14.46
CA THR A 57 -1.76 -2.99 12.99
C THR A 57 -0.79 -4.09 12.55
N SER A 58 -1.18 -4.93 11.60
CA SER A 58 -0.29 -5.86 10.92
C SER A 58 -0.13 -5.49 9.44
N TYR A 59 1.01 -5.88 8.88
CA TYR A 59 1.43 -5.60 7.52
C TYR A 59 1.84 -6.90 6.85
N GLU A 60 1.30 -7.15 5.67
CA GLU A 60 1.65 -8.30 4.83
C GLU A 60 2.10 -7.75 3.47
N MET A 61 3.38 -7.91 3.16
CA MET A 61 3.98 -7.42 1.92
C MET A 61 3.86 -8.51 0.85
N PHE A 62 3.38 -8.11 -0.33
CA PHE A 62 3.40 -8.87 -1.55
C PHE A 62 4.49 -8.26 -2.45
N ASP A 63 5.55 -9.02 -2.68
CA ASP A 63 6.58 -8.72 -3.65
C ASP A 63 6.16 -9.20 -5.05
N ASP A 64 6.81 -8.66 -6.08
CA ASP A 64 6.67 -9.09 -7.48
C ASP A 64 5.22 -9.20 -8.01
N VAL A 65 4.30 -8.39 -7.48
CA VAL A 65 2.88 -8.43 -7.87
C VAL A 65 2.67 -7.98 -9.32
N TYR A 66 3.67 -7.30 -9.88
CA TYR A 66 3.70 -6.82 -11.24
C TYR A 66 5.14 -6.83 -11.76
N TYR A 67 5.31 -7.07 -13.05
CA TYR A 67 6.59 -6.93 -13.73
C TYR A 67 6.57 -5.62 -14.51
N GLY A 68 7.18 -4.58 -13.96
CA GLY A 68 7.37 -3.29 -14.63
C GLY A 68 8.65 -3.31 -15.47
N MET A 69 8.53 -3.10 -16.78
CA MET A 69 9.68 -2.71 -17.59
C MET A 69 9.80 -1.20 -17.47
N GLY A 70 10.96 -0.70 -17.04
CA GLY A 70 11.24 0.73 -16.83
C GLY A 70 11.05 1.57 -18.10
N GLU A 71 9.80 1.88 -18.39
CA GLU A 71 9.41 2.99 -19.24
C GLU A 71 9.39 4.24 -18.35
N ASP A 72 9.78 5.40 -18.88
CA ASP A 72 9.82 6.71 -18.19
C ASP A 72 8.40 7.18 -17.75
N ARG A 73 7.74 6.43 -16.87
CA ARG A 73 6.36 6.60 -16.46
C ARG A 73 6.29 6.71 -14.95
N GLU A 74 5.52 7.69 -14.48
CA GLU A 74 5.19 7.82 -13.06
C GLU A 74 4.56 6.51 -12.54
N PRO A 75 5.01 6.01 -11.37
CA PRO A 75 4.46 4.81 -10.75
C PRO A 75 2.95 4.93 -10.52
N CYS A 76 2.18 3.94 -10.97
CA CYS A 76 0.74 3.88 -10.77
C CYS A 76 0.24 2.43 -10.71
N PHE A 77 -0.55 2.12 -9.69
CA PHE A 77 -1.21 0.83 -9.50
C PHE A 77 -2.71 0.94 -9.70
N TYR A 78 -3.23 0.18 -10.66
CA TYR A 78 -4.66 0.00 -10.83
C TYR A 78 -5.16 -1.15 -9.93
N LEU A 79 -5.68 -0.80 -8.77
CA LEU A 79 -6.19 -1.75 -7.78
C LEU A 79 -7.72 -1.86 -7.86
N LYS A 80 -8.24 -3.09 -7.95
CA LYS A 80 -9.69 -3.36 -7.94
C LYS A 80 -10.02 -4.47 -6.94
N HIS A 81 -10.83 -4.12 -5.94
CA HIS A 81 -11.41 -5.10 -5.02
C HIS A 81 -12.67 -5.73 -5.64
N LEU A 82 -12.72 -7.07 -5.68
CA LEU A 82 -13.86 -7.86 -6.17
C LEU A 82 -14.49 -8.59 -4.97
N ALA A 83 -15.43 -7.95 -4.28
CA ALA A 83 -15.94 -8.43 -2.99
C ALA A 83 -16.65 -9.80 -3.03
N GLU A 84 -17.11 -10.24 -4.20
CA GLU A 84 -17.84 -11.50 -4.38
C GLU A 84 -16.96 -12.68 -4.86
N TRP A 85 -15.67 -12.42 -5.13
CA TRP A 85 -14.68 -13.41 -5.55
C TRP A 85 -13.75 -13.75 -4.39
#